data_AF-A0A8T3Q095-F1
#
_entry.id   AF-A0A8T3Q095-F1
#
_cell.length_a   1.000
_cell.length_b   1.000
_cell.length_c   1.000
_cell.angle_alpha   90.00
_cell.angle_beta   90.00
_cell.angle_gamma   90.00
#
_symmetry.space_group_name_H-M   'P 1'
#
loop_
_entity.id
_entity.type
_entity.pdbx_description
1 polymer ?
#
loop_
_entity_poly.entity_id
_entity_poly.type
_entity_poly.pdbx_seq_one_letter_code
_entity_poly.pdbx_strand_id
1 'polypeptide(L)'
;MQDQYVTFSAAWFTLSLINAGLAQSKQRSGLNWWLVSLLIGPLATLLIVAWPPGDGVPHPASATMGRTQGVVIAVGIFLVVGAILAGLSVGGR
;
A
#
# COMPACT_ATOMS: atom_id res chain seq x y z
N MET A 1 15.91 -3.19 -30.23
CA MET A 1 14.81 -2.55 -29.49
C MET A 1 14.31 -3.52 -28.42
N GLN A 2 15.16 -3.94 -27.48
CA GLN A 2 14.86 -5.03 -26.56
C GLN A 2 14.99 -4.60 -25.08
N ASP A 3 15.00 -3.30 -24.79
CA ASP A 3 15.65 -2.80 -23.56
C ASP A 3 14.74 -1.95 -22.65
N GLN A 4 13.42 -1.97 -22.81
CA GLN A 4 12.53 -1.19 -21.94
C GLN A 4 11.43 -2.01 -21.27
N TYR A 5 11.81 -3.09 -20.59
CA TYR A 5 10.89 -3.84 -19.75
C TYR A 5 10.81 -3.24 -18.35
N VAL A 6 9.59 -3.05 -17.85
CA VAL A 6 9.36 -2.70 -16.45
C VAL A 6 9.60 -3.94 -15.61
N THR A 7 10.47 -3.85 -14.61
CA THR A 7 10.72 -4.97 -13.70
C THR A 7 9.44 -5.31 -12.94
N PHE A 8 9.26 -6.59 -12.61
CA PHE A 8 8.08 -7.03 -11.84
C PHE A 8 7.90 -6.22 -10.56
N SER A 9 9.00 -5.96 -9.84
CA SER A 9 8.99 -5.16 -8.61
C SER A 9 8.57 -3.72 -8.83
N ALA A 10 9.02 -3.09 -9.93
CA ALA A 10 8.61 -1.73 -10.28
C ALA A 10 7.12 -1.70 -10.68
N ALA A 11 6.67 -2.65 -11.50
CA ALA A 11 5.26 -2.77 -11.88
C ALA A 11 4.36 -2.98 -10.65
N TRP A 12 4.77 -3.83 -9.71
CA TRP A 12 4.04 -4.11 -8.48
C TRP A 12 3.97 -2.88 -7.56
N PHE A 13 5.09 -2.17 -7.38
CA PHE A 13 5.15 -0.94 -6.59
C PHE A 13 4.33 0.20 -7.22
N THR A 14 4.42 0.37 -8.54
CA THR A 14 3.60 1.34 -9.25
C THR A 14 2.11 1.01 -9.11
N LEU A 15 1.72 -0.27 -9.23
CA LEU A 15 0.34 -0.69 -9.01
C LEU A 15 -0.13 -0.42 -7.58
N SER A 16 0.73 -0.62 -6.58
CA SER A 16 0.36 -0.32 -5.18
C SER A 16 0.09 1.16 -4.95
N LEU A 17 0.84 2.05 -5.60
CA LEU A 17 0.58 3.50 -5.59
C LEU A 17 -0.70 3.87 -6.33
N ILE A 18 -0.99 3.24 -7.47
CA ILE A 18 -2.24 3.45 -8.20
C ILE A 18 -3.44 3.06 -7.33
N ASN A 19 -3.36 1.92 -6.65
CA ASN A 19 -4.42 1.47 -5.73
C ASN A 19 -4.60 2.44 -4.55
N ALA A 20 -3.53 3.06 -4.06
CA ALA A 20 -3.62 4.11 -3.04
C ALA A 20 -4.45 5.31 -3.53
N GLY A 21 -4.17 5.79 -4.75
CA GLY A 21 -4.94 6.87 -5.37
C GLY A 21 -6.40 6.48 -5.65
N LEU A 22 -6.63 5.24 -6.10
CA LEU A 22 -7.97 4.70 -6.34
C LEU A 22 -8.77 4.55 -5.03
N ALA A 23 -8.12 4.28 -3.90
CA ALA A 23 -8.77 4.30 -2.60
C ALA A 23 -9.10 5.72 -2.13
N GLN A 24 -8.20 6.69 -2.38
CA GLN A 24 -8.43 8.10 -2.03
C GLN A 24 -9.62 8.70 -2.78
N SER A 25 -9.81 8.37 -4.07
CA SER A 25 -10.98 8.83 -4.84
C SER A 25 -12.30 8.32 -4.27
N LYS A 26 -12.25 7.24 -3.47
CA LYS A 26 -13.39 6.68 -2.73
C LYS A 26 -13.46 7.11 -1.26
N GLN A 27 -12.82 8.22 -0.88
CA GLN A 27 -12.82 8.74 0.50
C GLN A 27 -12.25 7.76 1.54
N ARG A 28 -11.23 6.99 1.15
CA ARG A 28 -10.52 6.05 2.05
C ARG A 28 -9.06 6.46 2.25
N SER A 29 -8.44 5.95 3.31
CA SER A 29 -7.00 6.17 3.59
C SER A 29 -6.12 5.54 2.50
N GLY A 30 -5.50 6.37 1.65
CA GLY A 30 -4.58 5.91 0.62
C GLY A 30 -3.37 5.18 1.19
N LEU A 31 -2.81 5.63 2.32
CA LEU A 31 -1.63 5.00 2.93
C LEU A 31 -1.91 3.56 3.39
N ASN A 32 -3.07 3.33 4.01
CA ASN A 32 -3.44 1.98 4.43
C ASN A 32 -3.62 1.06 3.21
N TRP A 33 -4.28 1.55 2.17
CA TRP A 33 -4.49 0.78 0.93
C TRP A 33 -3.21 0.58 0.11
N TRP A 34 -2.26 1.50 0.19
CA TRP A 34 -0.92 1.32 -0.37
C TRP A 34 -0.19 0.17 0.31
N LEU A 35 -0.15 0.16 1.65
CA LEU A 35 0.50 -0.92 2.43
C LEU A 35 -0.16 -2.27 2.18
N VAL A 36 -1.50 -2.33 2.15
CA VAL A 36 -2.24 -3.54 1.78
C VAL A 36 -1.86 -3.98 0.37
N SER A 37 -1.80 -3.06 -0.59
CA SER A 37 -1.45 -3.37 -1.99
C SER A 37 -0.01 -3.84 -2.17
N LEU A 38 0.94 -3.45 -1.31
CA LEU A 38 2.28 -4.04 -1.34
C LEU A 38 2.24 -5.56 -1.08
N LEU A 39 1.30 -6.03 -0.26
CA LEU A 39 1.17 -7.44 0.09
C LEU A 39 0.35 -8.23 -0.94
N ILE A 40 -0.78 -7.68 -1.39
CA ILE A 40 -1.76 -8.41 -2.20
C ILE A 40 -1.95 -7.86 -3.64
N GLY A 41 -1.25 -6.79 -4.00
CA GLY A 41 -1.14 -6.27 -5.37
C GLY A 41 -2.49 -6.12 -6.08
N PRO A 42 -2.68 -6.82 -7.23
CA PRO A 42 -3.93 -6.75 -8.01
C PRO A 42 -5.21 -7.10 -7.24
N LEU A 43 -5.12 -7.94 -6.20
CA LEU A 43 -6.29 -8.29 -5.39
C LEU A 43 -6.81 -7.07 -4.61
N ALA A 44 -5.93 -6.16 -4.19
CA ALA A 44 -6.37 -4.90 -3.57
C ALA A 44 -7.20 -4.05 -4.55
N THR A 45 -6.87 -4.06 -5.85
CA THR A 45 -7.64 -3.37 -6.88
C THR A 45 -9.09 -3.87 -6.91
N LEU A 46 -9.27 -5.20 -6.93
CA LEU A 46 -10.60 -5.82 -6.91
C LEU A 46 -11.39 -5.40 -5.67
N LEU A 47 -10.75 -5.43 -4.49
CA LEU A 47 -11.39 -5.03 -3.23
C LEU A 47 -11.80 -3.55 -3.22
N ILE A 48 -10.96 -2.66 -3.73
CA ILE A 48 -11.28 -1.23 -3.74
C ILE A 48 -12.43 -0.94 -4.72
N VAL A 49 -12.41 -1.56 -5.89
CA VAL A 49 -13.45 -1.35 -6.92
C VAL A 49 -14.79 -1.92 -6.46
N ALA A 50 -14.82 -3.15 -5.96
CA ALA A 50 -16.05 -3.83 -5.56
C ALA A 50 -16.75 -3.19 -4.36
N TRP A 51 -16.00 -2.56 -3.45
CA TRP A 51 -16.56 -2.03 -2.22
C TRP A 51 -17.06 -0.58 -2.36
N PRO A 52 -18.23 -0.22 -1.78
CA PRO A 52 -18.78 1.15 -1.82
C PRO A 52 -17.85 2.23 -1.23
N PRO A 53 -17.85 3.47 -1.74
CA PRO A 53 -17.07 4.57 -1.16
C PRO A 53 -17.31 4.78 0.34
N GLY A 54 -16.33 5.35 1.05
CA GLY A 54 -16.53 5.81 2.42
C GLY A 54 -17.64 6.86 2.48
N ASP A 55 -18.30 6.96 3.63
CA ASP A 55 -19.42 7.89 3.87
C ASP A 55 -19.04 9.38 3.76
N GLY A 56 -17.74 9.69 3.66
CA GLY A 56 -17.23 11.04 3.38
C GLY A 56 -17.46 12.03 4.51
N VAL A 57 -18.03 11.59 5.63
CA VAL A 57 -18.28 12.42 6.80
C VAL A 57 -16.94 12.62 7.52
N PRO A 58 -16.43 13.87 7.62
CA PRO A 58 -15.22 14.15 8.38
C PRO A 58 -15.50 13.81 9.85
N HIS A 59 -14.97 12.68 10.32
CA HIS A 59 -15.04 12.35 11.72
C HIS A 59 -14.05 13.27 12.48
N PRO A 60 -14.47 13.94 13.57
CA PRO A 60 -13.68 14.96 14.28
C PRO A 60 -12.35 14.43 14.88
N ALA A 61 -12.08 13.13 14.77
CA ALA A 61 -10.85 12.47 15.22
C ALA A 61 -9.66 12.62 14.25
N SER A 62 -9.83 13.22 13.06
CA SER A 62 -8.79 13.31 12.02
C SER A 62 -7.53 14.10 12.41
N ALA A 63 -7.55 14.85 13.51
CA ALA A 63 -6.38 15.55 14.06
C ALA A 63 -5.50 14.69 15.00
N THR A 64 -6.00 13.53 15.44
CA THR A 64 -5.22 12.59 16.27
C THR A 64 -4.85 11.37 15.42
N MET A 65 -3.56 11.05 15.33
CA MET A 65 -3.11 9.78 14.78
C MET A 65 -3.79 8.65 15.57
N GLY A 66 -4.86 8.08 15.01
CA GLY A 66 -5.59 7.00 15.67
C GLY A 66 -4.64 5.83 15.95
N ARG A 67 -4.80 5.17 17.10
CA ARG A 67 -3.97 4.03 17.51
C ARG A 67 -3.83 2.97 16.41
N THR A 68 -4.88 2.77 15.62
CA THR A 68 -4.89 1.89 14.45
C THR A 68 -3.95 2.35 13.34
N GLN A 69 -3.95 3.64 12.99
CA GLN A 69 -3.03 4.20 12.00
C GLN A 69 -1.58 4.08 12.47
N GLY A 70 -1.32 4.32 13.76
CA GLY A 70 0.03 4.19 14.33
C GLY A 70 0.56 2.76 14.20
N VAL A 71 -0.29 1.78 14.51
CA VAL A 71 0.04 0.36 14.33
C VAL A 71 0.23 0.00 12.85
N VAL A 72 -0.64 0.48 11.95
CA VAL A 72 -0.52 0.20 10.51
C VAL A 72 0.81 0.73 9.96
N ILE A 73 1.22 1.94 10.34
CA ILE A 73 2.53 2.48 9.93
C ILE A 73 3.66 1.65 10.53
N ALA A 74 3.62 1.34 11.84
CA ALA A 74 4.68 0.58 12.49
C ALA A 74 4.86 -0.82 11.86
N VAL A 75 3.75 -1.52 11.61
CA VAL A 75 3.76 -2.83 10.92
C VAL A 75 4.25 -2.68 9.50
N GLY A 76 3.79 -1.65 8.76
CA GLY A 76 4.25 -1.38 7.40
C GLY A 76 5.76 -1.16 7.33
N ILE A 77 6.31 -0.33 8.21
CA ILE A 77 7.76 -0.09 8.32
C ILE A 77 8.49 -1.39 8.65
N PHE A 78 8.01 -2.14 9.64
CA PHE A 78 8.64 -3.40 10.04
C PHE A 78 8.70 -4.41 8.88
N LEU A 79 7.61 -4.56 8.12
CA LEU A 79 7.56 -5.46 6.97
C LEU A 79 8.49 -5.02 5.83
N VAL A 80 8.53 -3.72 5.52
CA VAL A 80 9.41 -3.18 4.48
C VAL A 80 10.88 -3.34 4.87
N VAL A 81 11.24 -2.97 6.09
CA VAL A 81 12.62 -3.12 6.60
C VAL A 81 13.00 -4.61 6.64
N GLY A 82 12.11 -5.47 7.13
CA GLY A 82 12.32 -6.92 7.16
C GLY A 82 12.56 -7.52 5.76
N ALA A 83 11.78 -7.12 4.76
CA ALA A 83 11.95 -7.58 3.38
C ALA A 83 13.28 -7.11 2.77
N ILE A 84 13.69 -5.87 3.05
CA ILE A 84 14.99 -5.34 2.61
C ILE A 84 16.12 -6.11 3.27
N LEU A 85 16.09 -6.28 4.60
CA LEU A 85 17.13 -7.01 5.34
C LEU A 85 17.21 -8.48 4.92
N ALA A 86 16.06 -9.13 4.70
CA ALA A 86 16.01 -10.50 4.19
C ALA A 86 16.64 -10.59 2.79
N GLY A 87 16.31 -9.66 1.88
CA GLY A 87 16.92 -9.59 0.56
C GLY A 87 18.43 -9.39 0.61
N LEU A 88 18.93 -8.52 1.50
CA LEU A 88 20.36 -8.31 1.73
C LEU A 88 21.05 -9.58 2.30
N SER A 89 20.36 -10.33 3.18
CA SER A 89 20.91 -11.56 3.77
C SER A 89 21.01 -12.74 2.79
N VAL A 90 20.18 -12.75 1.74
CA VAL A 90 20.14 -13.79 0.71
C VAL A 90 21.15 -13.51 -0.41
N GLY A 91 21.38 -12.24 -0.75
CA GLY A 91 22.30 -11.83 -1.83
C GLY A 91 23.79 -11.83 -1.47
N GLY A 92 24.15 -12.12 -0.21
CA GLY A 92 25.54 -12.14 0.28
C GLY A 92 26.22 -13.51 0.24
N ARG A 93 25.69 -14.49 -0.50
CA ARG A 93 26.30 -15.81 -0.70
C ARG A 93 26.82 -15.99 -2.11
#